data_AF-A0A2Z5QWH3-F1
#
_entry.id   AF-A0A2Z5QWH3-F1
#
_cell.length_a   1.000
_cell.length_b   1.000
_cell.length_c   1.000
_cell.angle_alpha   90.00
_cell.angle_beta   90.00
_cell.angle_gamma   90.00
#
_symmetry.space_group_name_H-M   'P 1'
#
loop_
_entity.id
_entity.type
_entity.pdbx_description
1 polymer ?
#
loop_
_entity_poly.entity_id
_entity_poly.type
_entity_poly.pdbx_seq_one_letter_code
_entity_poly.pdbx_strand_id
1 'polypeptide(L)'
;MSSGLALGALGYLFVVFFGSRNDLLLMTSFMFLGLSVGAAQTISNDLILSSVPANKAGAASAISETAYEFGTVLGTVVIGGMLTAIYRAQVTVPAGLNADAAHAAGETLGGATAVAGQLPSDLSAELLHSAHAAFDSGVLVTATFSAVLLAVLSVFTYRMLRSAPAELEKAEH
;
A
#
# COMPACT_ATOMS: atom_id res chain seq x y z
N MET A 1 -3.64 -1.09 -17.95
CA MET A 1 -3.02 -1.72 -16.77
C MET A 1 -1.67 -1.10 -16.42
N SER A 2 -0.67 -1.09 -17.32
CA SER A 2 0.65 -0.47 -17.03
C SER A 2 0.56 1.02 -16.65
N SER A 3 -0.31 1.79 -17.31
CA SER A 3 -0.60 3.19 -16.97
C SER A 3 -1.19 3.36 -15.57
N GLY A 4 -2.11 2.47 -15.17
CA GLY A 4 -2.67 2.45 -13.81
C GLY A 4 -1.59 2.18 -12.76
N LEU A 5 -0.75 1.16 -12.99
CA LEU A 5 0.39 0.86 -12.10
C LEU A 5 1.39 2.03 -12.02
N ALA A 6 1.67 2.70 -13.13
CA ALA A 6 2.53 3.89 -13.16
C ALA A 6 1.91 5.05 -12.37
N LEU A 7 0.59 5.24 -12.46
CA LEU A 7 -0.14 6.24 -11.68
C LEU A 7 -0.04 5.95 -10.17
N GLY A 8 -0.16 4.68 -9.77
CA GLY A 8 0.02 4.26 -8.38
C GLY A 8 1.44 4.49 -7.88
N ALA A 9 2.46 4.19 -8.70
CA ALA A 9 3.85 4.49 -8.37
C ALA A 9 4.07 6.00 -8.17
N LEU A 10 3.46 6.85 -9.01
CA LEU A 10 3.48 8.30 -8.83
C LEU A 10 2.76 8.73 -7.55
N GLY A 11 1.61 8.14 -7.22
CA GLY A 11 0.91 8.40 -5.96
C GLY A 11 1.78 8.13 -4.74
N TYR A 12 2.50 7.00 -4.71
CA TYR A 12 3.44 6.71 -3.63
C TYR A 12 4.68 7.62 -3.62
N LEU A 13 5.19 8.02 -4.78
CA LEU A 13 6.26 9.03 -4.85
C LEU A 13 5.79 10.38 -4.27
N PHE A 14 4.54 10.75 -4.50
CA PHE A 14 3.98 11.96 -3.89
C PHE A 14 3.92 11.85 -2.37
N VAL A 15 3.55 10.70 -1.81
CA VAL A 15 3.63 10.45 -0.36
C VAL A 15 5.08 10.63 0.15
N VAL A 16 6.07 10.08 -0.56
CA VAL A 16 7.49 10.17 -0.20
C VAL A 16 7.99 11.63 -0.17
N PHE A 17 7.64 12.45 -1.17
CA PHE A 17 8.17 13.82 -1.29
C PHE A 17 7.37 14.87 -0.54
N PHE A 18 6.06 14.66 -0.38
CA PHE A 18 5.13 15.67 0.10
C PHE A 18 4.35 15.26 1.35
N GLY A 19 4.38 13.99 1.74
CA GLY A 19 3.55 13.45 2.82
C GLY A 19 3.75 14.14 4.18
N SER A 20 4.97 14.60 4.46
CA SER A 20 5.30 15.31 5.71
C SER A 20 5.24 16.84 5.61
N ARG A 21 4.92 17.40 4.43
CA ARG A 21 4.97 18.86 4.21
C ARG A 21 3.62 19.54 4.35
N ASN A 22 2.55 18.91 3.86
CA ASN A 22 1.22 19.53 3.81
C ASN A 22 0.11 18.47 3.68
N ASP A 23 -0.88 18.52 4.58
CA ASP A 23 -2.03 17.62 4.60
C ASP A 23 -2.81 17.61 3.26
N LEU A 24 -2.90 18.76 2.57
CA LEU A 24 -3.55 18.86 1.26
C LEU A 24 -2.78 18.09 0.17
N LEU A 25 -1.45 18.07 0.24
CA LEU A 25 -0.63 17.28 -0.69
C LEU A 25 -0.76 15.78 -0.38
N LEU A 26 -0.86 15.42 0.89
CA LEU A 26 -1.14 14.05 1.29
C LEU A 26 -2.52 13.60 0.78
N MET A 27 -3.57 14.42 0.93
CA MET A 27 -4.90 14.16 0.36
C MET A 27 -4.85 13.97 -1.16
N THR A 28 -4.09 14.82 -1.86
CA THR A 28 -3.91 14.71 -3.31
C THR A 28 -3.22 13.38 -3.69
N SER A 29 -2.27 12.93 -2.88
CA SER A 29 -1.62 11.62 -3.06
C SER A 29 -2.63 10.47 -2.96
N PHE A 30 -3.53 10.52 -1.96
CA PHE A 30 -4.61 9.55 -1.82
C PHE A 30 -5.59 9.56 -3.00
N MET A 31 -5.85 10.71 -3.62
CA MET A 31 -6.65 10.77 -4.85
C MET A 31 -5.97 10.02 -6.00
N PHE A 32 -4.67 10.21 -6.21
CA PHE A 32 -3.90 9.47 -7.22
C PHE A 32 -3.90 7.97 -6.96
N LEU A 33 -3.70 7.56 -5.70
CA LEU A 33 -3.75 6.16 -5.30
C LEU A 33 -5.14 5.54 -5.54
N GLY A 34 -6.21 6.24 -5.17
CA GLY A 34 -7.59 5.79 -5.40
C GLY A 34 -7.92 5.63 -6.89
N LEU A 35 -7.55 6.62 -7.71
CA LEU A 35 -7.72 6.56 -9.16
C LEU A 35 -6.92 5.43 -9.80
N SER A 36 -5.67 5.22 -9.34
CA SER A 36 -4.82 4.12 -9.77
C SER A 36 -5.47 2.76 -9.50
N VAL A 37 -5.97 2.53 -8.28
CA VAL A 37 -6.61 1.26 -7.90
C VAL A 37 -7.84 1.00 -8.77
N GLY A 38 -8.73 1.99 -8.91
CA GLY A 38 -9.93 1.85 -9.74
C GLY A 38 -9.59 1.53 -11.20
N ALA A 39 -8.65 2.27 -11.79
CA ALA A 39 -8.20 2.02 -13.17
C ALA A 39 -7.55 0.64 -13.34
N ALA A 40 -6.73 0.20 -12.37
CA ALA A 40 -6.07 -1.10 -12.42
C ALA A 40 -7.08 -2.25 -12.34
N GLN A 41 -8.07 -2.17 -11.45
CA GLN A 41 -9.10 -3.21 -11.29
C GLN A 41 -9.97 -3.35 -12.54
N THR A 42 -10.50 -2.24 -13.07
CA THR A 42 -11.35 -2.28 -14.27
C THR A 42 -10.61 -2.90 -15.45
N ILE A 43 -9.38 -2.44 -15.72
CA ILE A 43 -8.61 -2.95 -16.87
C ILE A 43 -8.20 -4.40 -16.67
N SER A 44 -7.87 -4.82 -15.44
CA SER A 44 -7.50 -6.21 -15.15
C SER A 44 -8.68 -7.16 -15.41
N ASN A 45 -9.89 -6.81 -14.94
CA ASN A 45 -11.07 -7.64 -15.14
C ASN A 45 -11.41 -7.79 -16.63
N ASP A 46 -11.39 -6.69 -17.39
CA ASP A 46 -11.64 -6.72 -18.82
C ASP A 46 -10.61 -7.57 -19.57
N LEU A 47 -9.32 -7.44 -19.23
CA LEU A 47 -8.25 -8.23 -19.84
C LEU A 47 -8.39 -9.73 -19.56
N ILE A 48 -8.74 -10.11 -18.33
CA ILE A 48 -8.88 -11.52 -17.96
C ILE A 48 -10.03 -12.16 -18.71
N LEU A 49 -11.19 -11.51 -18.75
CA LEU A 49 -12.38 -12.04 -19.41
C LEU A 49 -12.25 -12.07 -20.94
N SER A 50 -11.59 -11.08 -21.54
CA SER A 50 -11.38 -11.02 -23.00
C SER A 50 -10.29 -11.98 -23.51
N SER A 51 -9.41 -12.48 -22.64
CA SER A 51 -8.29 -13.35 -23.02
C SER A 51 -8.62 -14.86 -23.03
N VAL A 52 -9.84 -15.24 -22.65
CA VAL A 52 -10.25 -16.66 -22.55
C VAL A 52 -11.52 -16.95 -23.35
N PRO A 53 -11.64 -18.14 -23.97
CA PRO A 53 -12.88 -18.57 -24.63
C PRO A 53 -14.08 -18.56 -23.69
N ALA A 54 -15.26 -18.23 -24.22
CA ALA A 54 -16.49 -18.06 -23.42
C ALA A 54 -16.84 -19.28 -22.54
N ASN A 55 -16.59 -20.49 -23.02
CA ASN A 55 -16.84 -21.73 -22.26
C ASN A 55 -15.89 -21.94 -21.06
N LYS A 56 -14.80 -21.17 -20.97
CA LYS A 56 -13.81 -21.19 -19.87
C LYS A 56 -13.81 -19.91 -19.03
N ALA A 57 -14.61 -18.91 -19.39
CA ALA A 57 -14.67 -17.63 -18.70
C ALA A 57 -14.99 -17.76 -17.20
N GLY A 58 -15.90 -18.67 -16.83
CA GLY A 58 -16.24 -18.93 -15.43
C GLY A 58 -15.06 -19.46 -14.60
N ALA A 59 -14.27 -20.40 -15.16
CA ALA A 59 -13.08 -20.93 -14.49
C ALA A 59 -11.96 -19.88 -14.38
N ALA A 60 -11.76 -19.07 -15.41
CA ALA A 60 -10.78 -17.97 -15.38
C ALA A 60 -11.16 -16.89 -14.36
N SER A 61 -12.45 -16.54 -14.28
CA SER A 61 -12.96 -15.58 -13.28
C SER A 61 -12.75 -16.09 -11.86
N ALA A 62 -13.03 -17.37 -11.58
CA ALA A 62 -12.82 -17.95 -10.26
C ALA A 62 -11.34 -17.91 -9.82
N ILE A 63 -10.42 -18.26 -10.73
CA ILE A 63 -8.97 -18.19 -10.46
C ILE A 63 -8.53 -16.74 -10.22
N SER A 64 -9.02 -15.80 -11.02
CA SER A 64 -8.72 -14.37 -10.86
C SER A 64 -9.20 -13.83 -9.52
N GLU A 65 -10.42 -14.19 -9.09
CA GLU A 65 -10.97 -13.74 -7.82
C GLU A 65 -10.13 -14.25 -6.65
N THR A 66 -9.78 -15.54 -6.64
CA THR A 66 -8.89 -16.10 -5.62
C THR A 66 -7.52 -15.44 -5.63
N ALA A 67 -6.95 -15.16 -6.80
CA ALA A 67 -5.67 -14.47 -6.92
C ALA A 67 -5.75 -13.03 -6.40
N TYR A 68 -6.86 -12.33 -6.66
CA TYR A 68 -7.11 -10.98 -6.17
C TYR A 68 -7.26 -10.94 -4.64
N GLU A 69 -8.09 -11.80 -4.06
CA GLU A 69 -8.27 -11.91 -2.61
C GLU A 69 -6.95 -12.27 -1.92
N PHE A 70 -6.24 -13.28 -2.43
CA PHE A 70 -4.95 -13.69 -1.89
C PHE A 70 -3.90 -12.59 -2.00
N GLY A 71 -3.80 -11.93 -3.16
CA GLY A 71 -2.88 -10.83 -3.38
C GLY A 71 -3.15 -9.64 -2.47
N THR A 72 -4.43 -9.32 -2.24
CA THR A 72 -4.86 -8.24 -1.34
C THR A 72 -4.45 -8.52 0.11
N VAL A 73 -4.71 -9.75 0.59
CA VAL A 73 -4.32 -10.16 1.95
C VAL A 73 -2.80 -10.16 2.10
N LEU A 74 -2.09 -10.78 1.16
CA LEU A 74 -0.63 -10.86 1.20
C LEU A 74 0.01 -9.46 1.17
N GLY A 75 -0.44 -8.59 0.27
CA GLY A 75 0.05 -7.22 0.17
C GLY A 75 -0.19 -6.42 1.45
N THR A 76 -1.40 -6.51 2.00
CA THR A 76 -1.76 -5.85 3.27
C THR A 76 -0.89 -6.34 4.43
N VAL A 77 -0.67 -7.65 4.52
CA VAL A 77 0.16 -8.25 5.58
C VAL A 77 1.63 -7.86 5.43
N VAL A 78 2.19 -7.92 4.22
CA VAL A 78 3.61 -7.59 3.99
C VAL A 78 3.86 -6.10 4.24
N ILE A 79 3.05 -5.22 3.66
CA ILE A 79 3.23 -3.77 3.81
C ILE A 79 2.90 -3.32 5.23
N GLY A 80 1.77 -3.78 5.79
CA GLY A 80 1.38 -3.46 7.16
C GLY A 80 2.36 -4.03 8.19
N GLY A 81 2.83 -5.25 8.00
CA GLY A 81 3.86 -5.87 8.84
C GLY A 81 5.18 -5.11 8.78
N MET A 82 5.60 -4.67 7.58
CA MET A 82 6.79 -3.84 7.41
C MET A 82 6.65 -2.50 8.14
N LEU A 83 5.51 -1.81 8.01
CA LEU A 83 5.22 -0.56 8.72
C LEU A 83 5.31 -0.76 10.24
N THR A 84 4.62 -1.78 10.77
CA THR A 84 4.62 -2.11 12.20
C THR A 84 6.02 -2.48 12.70
N ALA A 85 6.78 -3.27 11.95
CA ALA A 85 8.14 -3.64 12.32
C ALA A 85 9.07 -2.42 12.41
N ILE A 86 8.97 -1.50 11.46
CA ILE A 86 9.76 -0.26 11.46
C ILE A 86 9.35 0.65 12.61
N TYR A 87 8.05 0.80 12.85
CA TYR A 87 7.53 1.56 13.99
C TYR A 87 8.10 1.04 15.31
N ARG A 88 7.96 -0.27 15.57
CA ARG A 88 8.46 -0.93 16.79
C ARG A 88 9.96 -0.80 16.98
N ALA A 89 10.72 -0.77 15.87
CA ALA A 89 12.17 -0.63 15.91
C ALA A 89 12.64 0.80 16.22
N GLN A 90 11.81 1.82 15.98
CA GLN A 90 12.20 3.23 16.10
C GLN A 90 11.49 3.99 17.22
N VAL A 91 10.32 3.53 17.66
CA VAL A 91 9.59 4.20 18.74
C VAL A 91 10.38 4.12 20.05
N THR A 92 10.55 5.26 20.69
CA THR A 92 11.14 5.39 22.01
C THR A 92 10.03 5.66 23.01
N VAL A 93 9.78 4.68 23.89
CA VAL A 93 8.77 4.81 24.94
C VAL A 93 9.42 5.45 26.17
N PRO A 94 8.88 6.57 26.69
CA PRO A 94 9.48 7.26 27.82
C PRO A 94 9.43 6.42 29.11
N ALA A 95 10.40 6.65 30.00
CA ALA A 95 10.42 6.01 31.31
C ALA A 95 9.26 6.53 32.18
N GLY A 96 8.70 5.67 33.04
CA GLY A 96 7.60 6.03 33.93
C GLY A 96 6.23 5.45 33.54
N LEU A 97 6.14 4.75 32.41
CA LEU A 97 4.98 3.94 32.07
C LEU A 97 5.03 2.58 32.77
N ASN A 98 3.87 2.04 33.13
CA ASN A 98 3.75 0.64 33.54
C ASN A 98 4.00 -0.29 32.32
N ALA A 99 4.22 -1.58 32.59
CA ALA A 99 4.59 -2.55 31.55
C ALA A 99 3.55 -2.66 30.42
N ASP A 100 2.26 -2.66 30.77
CA ASP A 100 1.19 -2.81 29.79
C ASP A 100 1.06 -1.58 28.89
N ALA A 101 1.15 -0.38 29.46
CA ALA A 101 1.12 0.88 28.72
C ALA A 101 2.37 1.02 27.83
N ALA A 102 3.54 0.64 28.33
CA ALA A 102 4.77 0.65 27.55
C ALA A 102 4.70 -0.34 26.37
N HIS A 103 4.14 -1.54 26.59
CA HIS A 103 3.94 -2.53 25.54
C HIS A 103 2.94 -2.03 24.48
N ALA A 104 1.78 -1.53 24.91
CA ALA A 104 0.75 -1.00 23.99
C ALA A 104 1.28 0.18 23.16
N ALA A 105 2.00 1.11 23.79
CA ALA A 105 2.61 2.25 23.10
C ALA A 105 3.69 1.82 22.10
N GLY A 106 4.45 0.77 22.43
CA GLY A 106 5.48 0.22 21.57
C GLY A 106 4.97 -0.54 20.35
N GLU A 107 3.76 -1.12 20.40
CA GLU A 107 3.25 -1.97 19.30
C GLU A 107 2.74 -1.18 18.10
N THR A 108 2.02 -0.07 18.31
CA THR A 108 1.43 0.74 17.22
C THR A 108 1.29 2.21 17.59
N LEU A 109 1.21 3.08 16.57
CA LEU A 109 0.89 4.50 16.76
C LEU A 109 -0.48 4.68 17.47
N GLY A 110 -1.47 3.85 17.14
CA GLY A 110 -2.79 3.88 17.80
C GLY A 110 -2.74 3.51 19.28
N GLY A 111 -1.86 2.59 19.65
CA GLY A 111 -1.58 2.26 21.05
C GLY A 111 -0.89 3.42 21.78
N ALA A 112 0.11 4.04 21.14
CA ALA A 112 0.79 5.21 21.71
C ALA A 112 -0.15 6.39 21.92
N THR A 113 -1.03 6.69 20.96
CA THR A 113 -2.01 7.78 21.10
C THR A 113 -3.04 7.49 22.20
N ALA A 114 -3.51 6.25 22.32
CA ALA A 114 -4.41 5.83 23.38
C ALA A 114 -3.77 5.97 24.78
N VAL A 115 -2.50 5.55 24.91
CA VAL A 115 -1.73 5.68 26.17
C VAL A 115 -1.44 7.15 26.48
N ALA A 116 -1.00 7.93 25.49
CA ALA A 116 -0.69 9.36 25.65
C ALA A 116 -1.87 10.17 26.17
N GLY A 117 -3.11 9.80 25.80
CA GLY A 117 -4.32 10.45 26.31
C GLY A 117 -4.58 10.27 27.82
N GLN A 118 -3.83 9.39 28.48
CA GLN A 118 -3.96 9.09 29.92
C GLN A 118 -2.75 9.57 30.73
N LEU A 119 -1.73 10.14 30.07
CA LEU A 119 -0.49 10.58 30.71
C LEU A 119 -0.51 12.09 31.03
N PRO A 120 0.33 12.54 31.98
CA PRO A 120 0.65 13.95 32.13
C PRO A 120 1.17 14.57 30.81
N SER A 121 0.95 15.88 30.63
CA SER A 121 1.26 16.60 29.38
C SER A 121 2.65 16.33 28.83
N ASP A 122 3.65 16.26 29.71
CA ASP A 122 5.06 16.20 29.31
C ASP A 122 5.40 14.81 28.75
N LEU A 123 4.98 13.74 29.44
CA LEU A 123 5.14 12.36 28.99
C LEU A 123 4.29 12.06 27.75
N SER A 124 3.09 12.65 27.67
CA SER A 124 2.20 12.55 26.52
C SER A 124 2.85 13.13 25.27
N ALA A 125 3.40 14.36 25.38
CA ALA A 125 4.08 15.03 24.27
C ALA A 125 5.35 14.27 23.83
N GLU A 126 6.15 13.76 24.78
CA GLU A 126 7.35 12.98 24.48
C GLU A 126 7.02 11.68 23.74
N LEU A 127 6.03 10.91 24.24
CA LEU A 127 5.60 9.67 23.61
C LEU A 127 5.04 9.93 22.19
N LEU A 128 4.16 10.92 22.04
CA LEU A 128 3.57 11.23 20.74
C LEU A 128 4.62 11.71 19.74
N HIS A 129 5.56 12.55 20.16
CA HIS A 129 6.64 13.00 19.29
C HIS A 129 7.45 11.81 18.75
N SER A 130 7.87 10.89 19.61
CA SER A 130 8.60 9.70 19.19
C SER A 130 7.76 8.77 18.31
N ALA A 131 6.50 8.52 18.69
CA ALA A 131 5.59 7.65 17.95
C ALA A 131 5.29 8.19 16.54
N HIS A 132 5.05 9.50 16.39
CA HIS A 132 4.84 10.12 15.09
C HIS A 132 6.10 10.02 14.21
N ALA A 133 7.29 10.32 14.76
CA ALA A 133 8.54 10.20 14.01
C ALA A 133 8.80 8.76 13.54
N ALA A 134 8.57 7.77 14.41
CA ALA A 134 8.71 6.35 14.08
C ALA A 134 7.70 5.90 13.00
N PHE A 135 6.45 6.35 13.12
CA PHE A 135 5.40 6.05 12.14
C PHE A 135 5.70 6.68 10.79
N ASP A 136 6.08 7.96 10.76
CA ASP A 136 6.45 8.67 9.53
C ASP A 136 7.63 8.00 8.82
N SER A 137 8.64 7.56 9.57
CA SER A 137 9.73 6.77 8.99
C SER A 137 9.23 5.46 8.38
N GLY A 138 8.31 4.77 9.05
CA GLY A 138 7.69 3.55 8.52
C GLY A 138 6.87 3.80 7.25
N VAL A 139 6.10 4.89 7.21
CA VAL A 139 5.34 5.32 6.03
C VAL A 139 6.28 5.64 4.87
N LEU A 140 7.37 6.37 5.12
CA LEU A 140 8.35 6.70 4.08
C LEU A 140 8.95 5.46 3.44
N VAL A 141 9.39 4.49 4.25
CA VAL A 141 9.99 3.25 3.76
C VAL A 141 8.99 2.40 2.99
N THR A 142 7.78 2.21 3.54
CA THR A 142 6.74 1.39 2.89
C THR A 142 6.17 2.03 1.63
N ALA A 143 6.05 3.36 1.60
CA ALA A 143 5.69 4.11 0.40
C ALA A 143 6.79 3.99 -0.68
N THR A 144 8.06 4.11 -0.31
CA THR A 144 9.18 3.93 -1.23
C THR A 144 9.20 2.51 -1.81
N PHE A 145 9.04 1.49 -0.95
CA PHE A 145 8.94 0.09 -1.37
C PHE A 145 7.78 -0.11 -2.36
N SER A 146 6.60 0.40 -2.03
CA SER A 146 5.41 0.30 -2.89
C SER A 146 5.58 1.03 -4.22
N ALA A 147 6.22 2.21 -4.23
CA ALA A 147 6.53 2.95 -5.45
C ALA A 147 7.44 2.14 -6.38
N VAL A 148 8.51 1.57 -5.85
CA VAL A 148 9.45 0.72 -6.61
C VAL A 148 8.74 -0.53 -7.13
N LEU A 149 7.96 -1.20 -6.28
CA LEU A 149 7.22 -2.40 -6.66
C LEU A 149 6.26 -2.12 -7.81
N LEU A 150 5.44 -1.07 -7.71
CA LEU A 150 4.50 -0.69 -8.77
C LEU A 150 5.20 -0.23 -10.05
N ALA A 151 6.35 0.45 -9.95
CA ALA A 151 7.14 0.83 -11.12
C ALA A 151 7.68 -0.42 -11.86
N VAL A 152 8.23 -1.39 -11.12
CA VAL A 152 8.70 -2.67 -11.68
C VAL A 152 7.56 -3.42 -12.34
N LEU A 153 6.40 -3.54 -11.67
CA LEU A 153 5.22 -4.20 -12.22
C LEU A 153 4.70 -3.47 -13.47
N SER A 154 4.69 -2.14 -13.48
CA SER A 154 4.29 -1.35 -14.66
C SER A 154 5.15 -1.68 -15.88
N VAL A 155 6.48 -1.70 -15.70
CA VAL A 155 7.43 -2.06 -16.77
C VAL A 155 7.22 -3.51 -17.21
N PHE A 156 7.07 -4.44 -16.27
CA PHE A 156 6.85 -5.85 -16.56
C PHE A 156 5.58 -6.08 -17.37
N THR A 157 4.44 -5.53 -16.91
CA THR A 157 3.15 -5.60 -17.61
C THR A 157 3.23 -4.98 -19.00
N TYR A 158 3.90 -3.82 -19.14
CA TYR A 158 4.09 -3.18 -20.44
C TYR A 158 4.86 -4.08 -21.42
N ARG A 159 5.94 -4.72 -20.96
CA ARG A 159 6.75 -5.62 -21.81
C ARG A 159 6.01 -6.88 -22.20
N MET A 160 5.28 -7.51 -21.27
CA MET A 160 4.52 -8.73 -21.57
C MET A 160 3.38 -8.47 -22.56
N LEU A 161 2.59 -7.42 -22.35
CA LEU A 161 1.48 -7.08 -23.25
C LEU A 161 1.98 -6.67 -24.65
N ARG A 162 3.13 -6.00 -24.73
CA ARG A 162 3.73 -5.65 -26.02
C ARG A 162 4.33 -6.84 -26.77
N SER A 163 4.66 -7.92 -26.05
CA SER A 163 5.26 -9.13 -26.63
C SER A 163 4.23 -10.24 -26.93
N ALA A 164 2.96 -10.02 -26.59
CA ALA A 164 1.88 -10.94 -26.94
C ALA A 164 1.69 -10.92 -28.47
N PRO A 165 1.81 -12.06 -29.18
CA PRO A 165 1.61 -12.11 -30.62
C PRO A 165 0.17 -11.70 -30.97
N ALA A 166 0.02 -10.98 -32.08
CA ALA A 166 -1.27 -10.54 -32.65
C ALA A 166 -2.10 -11.71 -33.22
N GLU A 167 -2.28 -12.80 -32.46
CA GLU A 167 -3.07 -13.96 -32.91
C GLU A 167 -4.57 -13.86 -32.59
N LEU A 168 -5.01 -12.82 -31.88
CA LEU A 168 -6.45 -12.58 -31.66
C LEU A 168 -7.18 -11.98 -32.86
N GLU A 169 -6.46 -11.51 -33.90
CA GLU A 169 -7.08 -11.00 -35.14
C GLU A 169 -7.55 -12.14 -36.07
N LYS A 170 -7.17 -13.40 -35.82
CA LYS A 170 -7.52 -14.56 -36.68
C LYS A 170 -8.65 -15.44 -36.17
N ALA A 171 -9.23 -15.17 -35.00
CA ALA A 171 -10.35 -15.97 -34.47
C ALA A 171 -11.73 -15.49 -34.96
N GLU A 172 -11.79 -14.45 -35.82
CA GLU A 172 -13.03 -13.85 -36.35
C GLU A 172 -13.28 -14.15 -37.84
N HIS A 173 -12.74 -15.25 -38.36
CA HIS A 173 -13.13 -15.80 -39.67
C HIS A 173 -13.49 -17.28 -39.57
#